data_AF-A0A1H4CG92-F1
#
_entry.id   AF-A0A1H4CG92-F1
#
_cell.length_a   1.000
_cell.length_b   1.000
_cell.length_c   1.000
_cell.angle_alpha   90.00
_cell.angle_beta   90.00
_cell.angle_gamma   90.00
#
_symmetry.space_group_name_H-M   'P 1'
#
loop_
_entity.id
_entity.type
_entity.pdbx_description
1 polymer ?
#
loop_
_entity_poly.entity_id
_entity_poly.type
_entity_poly.pdbx_seq_one_letter_code
_entity_poly.pdbx_strand_id
1 'polypeptide(L)' 'MAQTQKFKVMVVIKDNHGVSRTIYPIIEAGTDLEAKRIAIAQYPNGDVRTVSKIN' A
#
# COMPACT_ATOMS: atom_id res chain seq x y z
N MET A 1 21.63 -2.47 10.41
CA MET A 1 20.49 -1.55 10.23
C MET A 1 19.89 -1.85 8.87
N ALA A 2 18.64 -2.28 8.80
CA ALA A 2 18.01 -2.57 7.51
C ALA A 2 17.77 -1.24 6.78
N GLN A 3 18.30 -1.08 5.58
CA GLN A 3 18.06 0.10 4.75
C GLN A 3 16.59 0.08 4.30
N THR A 4 15.82 1.07 4.73
CA THR A 4 14.43 1.24 4.31
C THR A 4 14.38 1.92 2.94
N GLN A 5 13.38 1.52 2.16
CA GLN A 5 13.12 1.96 0.79
C GLN A 5 11.68 2.44 0.70
N LYS A 6 11.41 3.37 -0.21
CA LYS A 6 10.04 3.86 -0.45
C LYS A 6 9.35 2.96 -1.46
N PHE A 7 8.11 2.60 -1.18
CA PHE A 7 7.26 1.79 -2.06
C PHE A 7 5.95 2.51 -2.31
N LYS A 8 5.59 2.67 -3.58
CA LYS A 8 4.27 3.12 -4.01
C LYS A 8 3.36 1.90 -4.02
N VAL A 9 2.31 1.93 -3.21
CA VAL A 9 1.34 0.84 -3.13
C VAL A 9 0.00 1.29 -3.70
N MET A 10 -0.56 0.53 -4.63
CA MET A 10 -1.91 0.78 -5.16
C MET A 10 -2.94 0.10 -4.27
N VAL A 11 -3.83 0.88 -3.67
CA VAL A 11 -4.91 0.38 -2.82
C VAL A 11 -6.24 0.86 -3.38
N VAL A 12 -7.17 -0.08 -3.58
CA VAL A 12 -8.54 0.22 -4.01
C VAL A 12 -9.45 0.12 -2.80
N ILE A 13 -9.92 1.26 -2.31
CA ILE A 13 -10.85 1.33 -1.19
C ILE A 13 -12.27 1.38 -1.77
N LYS A 14 -13.13 0.46 -1.34
CA LYS A 14 -14.55 0.52 -1.65
C LYS A 14 -15.26 1.18 -0.48
N ASP A 15 -15.92 2.30 -0.72
CA ASP A 15 -16.73 2.93 0.31
C ASP A 15 -18.07 2.19 0.49
N ASN A 16 -18.73 2.47 1.61
CA ASN A 16 -20.03 1.87 1.94
C ASN A 16 -21.17 2.33 1.01
N HIS A 17 -20.92 3.27 0.10
CA HIS A 17 -21.87 3.76 -0.90
C HIS A 17 -21.63 3.13 -2.28
N GLY A 18 -20.68 2.19 -2.40
CA GLY A 18 -20.37 1.48 -3.64
C GLY A 18 -19.35 2.18 -4.54
N VAL A 19 -18.81 3.33 -4.13
CA VAL A 19 -17.78 4.07 -4.87
C VAL A 19 -16.42 3.44 -4.57
N SER A 20 -15.71 3.08 -5.63
CA SER A 20 -14.32 2.62 -5.52
C SER A 20 -13.37 3.81 -5.72
N ARG A 21 -12.46 4.01 -4.76
CA ARG A 21 -11.41 5.02 -4.83
C ARG A 21 -10.07 4.33 -4.83
N THR A 22 -9.25 4.62 -5.84
CA THR A 22 -7.87 4.16 -5.87
C THR A 22 -6.98 5.21 -5.24
N ILE A 23 -6.15 4.79 -4.28
CA ILE A 23 -5.12 5.61 -3.65
C ILE A 23 -3.75 4.98 -3.87
N TYR A 24 -2.72 5.81 -3.78
CA TYR A 24 -1.33 5.39 -3.96
C TYR A 24 -0.44 5.81 -2.79
N PRO A 25 -0.63 5.26 -1.58
CA PRO A 25 0.24 5.52 -0.43
C PRO A 25 1.70 5.20 -0.74
N ILE A 26 2.60 6.03 -0.19
CA ILE A 26 4.03 5.77 -0.16
C ILE A 26 4.38 5.18 1.21
N ILE A 27 4.94 3.99 1.22
CA ILE A 27 5.29 3.24 2.43
C ILE A 27 6.79 3.04 2.48
N GLU A 28 7.39 3.32 3.64
CA GLU A 28 8.78 3.03 3.92
C GLU A 28 8.90 1.63 4.53
N ALA A 29 9.64 0.74 3.86
CA ALA A 29 9.82 -0.64 4.29
C ALA A 29 11.18 -1.18 3.83
N GLY A 30 11.67 -2.27 4.43
CA GLY A 30 12.87 -2.94 3.94
C GLY A 30 12.61 -3.76 2.66
N THR A 31 11.39 -4.27 2.50
CA THR A 31 10.99 -5.16 1.38
C THR A 31 9.60 -4.80 0.83
N ASP A 32 9.32 -5.28 -0.38
CA ASP A 32 8.00 -5.19 -1.01
C ASP A 32 6.91 -5.94 -0.21
N LEU A 33 7.26 -7.09 0.37
CA LEU A 33 6.34 -7.87 1.21
C LEU A 33 5.96 -7.11 2.48
N GLU A 34 6.94 -6.47 3.12
CA GLU A 34 6.71 -5.64 4.28
C GLU A 34 5.87 -4.40 3.93
N ALA A 35 6.17 -3.71 2.81
CA ALA A 35 5.35 -2.62 2.32
C ALA A 35 3.90 -3.04 2.06
N LYS A 36 3.68 -4.23 1.50
CA LYS A 36 2.34 -4.81 1.31
C LYS A 36 1.64 -5.04 2.64
N ARG A 37 2.33 -5.61 3.63
CA ARG A 37 1.76 -5.88 4.96
C ARG A 37 1.37 -4.58 5.66
N ILE A 38 2.22 -3.56 5.60
CA ILE A 38 1.91 -2.23 6.15
C ILE A 38 0.70 -1.63 5.43
N ALA A 39 0.61 -1.74 4.10
CA ALA A 39 -0.53 -1.23 3.35
C ALA A 39 -1.84 -1.91 3.77
N ILE A 40 -1.84 -3.24 3.94
CA ILE A 40 -3.02 -3.99 4.39
C ILE A 40 -3.42 -3.57 5.80
N ALA A 41 -2.45 -3.36 6.70
CA ALA A 41 -2.72 -2.91 8.07
C ALA A 41 -3.27 -1.48 8.13
N GLN A 42 -2.77 -0.57 7.28
CA GLN A 42 -3.24 0.82 7.21
C GLN A 42 -4.60 0.94 6.51
N TYR A 43 -4.88 0.08 5.53
CA TYR A 43 -6.10 0.11 4.73
C TYR A 43 -6.83 -1.24 4.80
N PRO A 44 -7.40 -1.61 5.97
CA PRO A 44 -8.05 -2.91 6.17
C PRO A 44 -9.28 -3.13 5.29
N ASN A 45 -9.93 -2.05 4.84
CA ASN A 45 -11.07 -2.08 3.93
C ASN A 45 -10.66 -1.88 2.45
N GLY A 46 -9.36 -1.89 2.16
CA GLY A 46 -8.81 -1.68 0.82
C GLY A 46 -8.22 -2.95 0.22
N ASP A 47 -8.41 -3.14 -1.09
CA ASP A 47 -7.74 -4.18 -1.86
C ASP A 47 -6.36 -3.68 -2.31
N VAL A 48 -5.29 -4.30 -1.78
CA VAL A 48 -3.90 -3.95 -2.11
C VAL A 48 -3.45 -4.72 -3.34
N ARG A 49 -3.29 -4.02 -4.48
CA ARG A 49 -3.05 -4.67 -5.78
C ARG A 49 -1.59 -4.72 -6.20
N THR A 50 -0.88 -3.61 -6.10
CA THR A 50 0.46 -3.47 -6.67
C THR A 50 1.37 -2.76 -5.70
N VAL A 51 2.61 -3.25 -5.57
CA VAL A 51 3.66 -2.63 -4.78
C VAL A 51 4.82 -2.37 -5.73
N SER A 52 5.27 -1.13 -5.83
CA SER A 52 6.36 -0.74 -6.71
C SER A 52 7.37 0.09 -5.94
N LYS A 53 8.63 -0.31 -5.97
CA LYS A 53 9.71 0.47 -5.36
C LYS A 53 9.83 1.83 -6.08
N ILE A 54 9.97 2.88 -5.29
CA ILE A 54 10.29 4.23 -5.75
C ILE A 54 11.77 4.45 -5.46
N ASN A 55 12.50 4.93 -6.47
CA ASN A 55 13.90 5.30 -6.36
C ASN A 55 14.05 6.74 -5.85
#